data_AF-A0A4R9G8W3-F1
#
_entry.id   AF-A0A4R9G8W3-F1
#
_cell.length_a   1.000
_cell.length_b   1.000
_cell.length_c   1.000
_cell.angle_alpha   90.00
_cell.angle_beta   90.00
_cell.angle_gamma   90.00
#
_symmetry.space_group_name_H-M   'P 1'
#
loop_
_entity.id
_entity.type
_entity.pdbx_description
1 polymer ?
#
loop_
_entity_poly.entity_id
_entity_poly.type
_entity_poly.pdbx_seq_one_letter_code
_entity_poly.pdbx_strand_id
1 'polypeptide(L)'
;MVALQKIRKERTISRIAVLLLGSVIYLQSCSSLPSADGSSRRRGSIDAEDLILKQTDAPPADRHLHAEHYPASNERRLDLFKSRVEGLGGGYVGVGTDQNLTLIAWAKSDYAYLSDFDPVTVSINRIHLYFLELAPNYAEFAKLWDPKNKKETLLVLEKKFSTDPEYQVILKSYEIALRKGGVAQRLGDLPKISKVYPAFTSFHNDTKDYEFLRNMVLEGRILAVDGNLLGDKTLHSVSEKAKELGIPVRILYTSNAEEYFRYPDGMKSNFLNLYGDSRSIVVRTLTKGAKIYGFPDGEMFPKEFPFHYNVQSLDNFKVWLTKLNPVYTTLILKARTPGVKGFSTIEALPTETSKPNEATAAANQKPANKQ
;
A
#
# COMPACT_ATOMS: atom_id res chain seq x y z
N MET A 1 -21.34 -36.30 49.95
CA MET A 1 -21.72 -37.71 49.67
C MET A 1 -21.08 -38.06 48.33
N VAL A 2 -19.93 -38.73 48.29
CA VAL A 2 -19.77 -40.21 48.20
C VAL A 2 -20.29 -40.69 46.82
N ALA A 3 -19.60 -41.40 45.92
CA ALA A 3 -18.33 -42.15 45.86
C ALA A 3 -17.95 -42.30 44.35
N LEU A 4 -16.70 -42.36 43.88
CA LEU A 4 -15.62 -43.37 44.07
C LEU A 4 -15.90 -44.75 43.43
N GLN A 5 -15.08 -45.13 42.41
CA GLN A 5 -14.41 -46.43 42.15
C GLN A 5 -13.98 -46.49 40.66
N LYS A 6 -12.71 -46.58 40.21
CA LYS A 6 -11.50 -47.36 40.57
C LYS A 6 -11.64 -48.85 40.19
N ILE A 7 -10.78 -49.37 39.28
CA ILE A 7 -9.79 -50.46 39.53
C ILE A 7 -9.24 -51.17 38.24
N ARG A 8 -7.88 -51.26 38.20
CA ARG A 8 -6.88 -52.26 37.68
C ARG A 8 -6.99 -52.89 36.28
N LYS A 9 -5.92 -53.06 35.46
CA LYS A 9 -4.47 -53.43 35.58
C LYS A 9 -4.20 -54.95 35.57
N GLU A 10 -3.49 -55.43 34.54
CA GLU A 10 -2.43 -56.50 34.47
C GLU A 10 -2.21 -56.88 32.99
N ARG A 11 -1.05 -56.74 32.32
CA ARG A 11 0.31 -57.36 32.42
C ARG A 11 0.35 -58.89 32.27
N THR A 12 0.91 -59.33 31.12
CA THR A 12 1.58 -60.64 30.96
C THR A 12 2.86 -60.47 30.15
N ILE A 13 3.91 -61.22 30.53
CA ILE A 13 5.33 -61.11 30.13
C ILE A 13 5.77 -62.42 29.43
N SER A 14 6.87 -62.33 28.65
CA SER A 14 7.88 -63.37 28.31
C SER A 14 7.69 -64.09 26.95
N ARG A 15 8.71 -64.28 26.09
CA ARG A 15 10.09 -64.82 26.29
C ARG A 15 11.07 -64.18 25.27
N ILE A 16 12.23 -63.62 25.62
CA ILE A 16 13.61 -64.20 25.80
C ILE A 16 14.16 -65.03 24.62
N ALA A 17 15.21 -64.51 23.94
CA ALA A 17 16.53 -65.15 23.79
C ALA A 17 17.58 -64.17 23.19
N VAL A 18 18.84 -64.35 23.59
CA VAL A 18 20.01 -63.44 23.51
C VAL A 18 21.10 -64.05 22.61
N LEU A 19 21.92 -63.22 21.93
CA LEU A 19 23.41 -63.30 21.71
C LEU A 19 23.78 -62.52 20.42
N LEU A 20 24.42 -61.34 20.46
CA LEU A 20 25.85 -60.96 20.66
C LEU A 20 26.76 -61.03 19.40
N LEU A 21 27.41 -59.88 19.16
CA LEU A 21 28.64 -59.59 18.39
C LEU A 21 28.62 -59.56 16.85
N GLY A 22 29.09 -58.42 16.31
CA GLY A 22 29.50 -58.29 14.91
C GLY A 22 29.55 -56.86 14.40
N SER A 23 30.47 -56.04 14.90
CA SER A 23 30.84 -54.74 14.35
C SER A 23 31.51 -54.89 12.97
N VAL A 24 30.91 -54.34 11.92
CA VAL A 24 31.61 -53.96 10.68
C VAL A 24 31.02 -52.64 10.18
N ILE A 25 31.80 -51.57 10.34
CA ILE A 25 31.54 -50.26 9.72
C ILE A 25 32.12 -50.35 8.31
N TYR A 26 31.25 -50.34 7.29
CA TYR A 26 31.64 -50.03 5.92
C TYR A 26 31.22 -48.60 5.61
N LEU A 27 32.20 -47.70 5.60
CA LEU A 27 32.08 -46.37 4.99
C LEU A 27 31.95 -46.56 3.47
N GLN A 28 30.75 -46.36 2.93
CA GLN A 28 30.57 -46.07 1.51
C GLN A 28 30.21 -44.60 1.35
N SER A 29 31.16 -43.89 0.74
CA SER A 29 31.07 -42.54 0.26
C SER A 29 29.96 -42.42 -0.80
N CYS A 30 28.80 -41.92 -0.41
CA CYS A 30 27.81 -41.43 -1.37
C CYS A 30 28.24 -40.03 -1.83
N SER A 31 28.76 -39.96 -3.04
CA SER A 31 28.95 -38.75 -3.82
C SER A 31 27.64 -37.96 -3.91
N SER A 32 27.57 -36.83 -3.21
CA SER A 32 26.51 -35.84 -3.34
C SER A 32 26.59 -35.18 -4.72
N LEU A 33 25.51 -35.31 -5.49
CA LEU A 33 25.24 -34.48 -6.66
C LEU A 33 25.24 -33.00 -6.25
N PRO A 34 25.79 -32.07 -7.06
CA PRO A 34 25.75 -30.66 -6.75
C PRO A 34 24.30 -30.18 -6.86
N SER A 35 23.70 -29.92 -5.70
CA SER A 35 22.46 -29.16 -5.62
C SER A 35 22.78 -27.76 -6.11
N ALA A 36 22.01 -27.28 -7.09
CA ALA A 36 22.12 -25.93 -7.60
C ALA A 36 22.05 -24.94 -6.44
N ASP A 37 23.17 -24.27 -6.20
CA ASP A 37 23.36 -23.25 -5.19
C ASP A 37 22.55 -22.00 -5.58
N GLY A 38 21.24 -22.06 -5.33
CA GLY A 38 20.40 -20.88 -5.27
C GLY A 38 20.81 -20.13 -4.02
N SER A 39 21.66 -19.12 -4.18
CA SER A 39 22.18 -18.31 -3.09
C SER A 39 21.05 -17.85 -2.17
N SER A 40 20.93 -18.53 -1.03
CA SER A 40 20.25 -18.03 0.15
C SER A 40 21.13 -16.90 0.69
N ARG A 41 21.09 -15.73 0.03
CA ARG A 41 21.47 -14.49 0.70
C ARG A 41 20.56 -14.42 1.92
N ARG A 42 21.16 -14.50 3.13
CA ARG A 42 20.52 -13.92 4.32
C ARG A 42 19.98 -12.57 3.87
N ARG A 43 18.68 -12.33 4.04
CA ARG A 43 18.05 -11.05 3.74
C ARG A 43 18.81 -10.01 4.58
N GLY A 44 19.79 -9.34 3.98
CA GLY A 44 20.58 -8.30 4.65
C GLY A 44 19.63 -7.19 5.10
N SER A 45 20.04 -6.38 6.07
CA SER A 45 19.30 -5.14 6.32
C SER A 45 19.28 -4.35 5.01
N ILE A 46 18.11 -3.83 4.65
CA ILE A 46 18.00 -2.86 3.56
C ILE A 46 18.50 -1.56 4.15
N ASP A 47 19.59 -1.03 3.60
CA ASP A 47 20.11 0.25 4.06
C ASP A 47 19.35 1.40 3.35
N ALA A 48 19.23 2.55 4.02
CA ALA A 48 18.48 3.69 3.48
C ALA A 48 18.99 4.14 2.10
N GLU A 49 20.31 4.08 1.89
CA GLU A 49 20.97 4.41 0.63
C GLU A 49 20.58 3.46 -0.51
N ASP A 50 20.27 2.20 -0.18
CA ASP A 50 19.82 1.24 -1.19
C ASP A 50 18.51 1.70 -1.81
N LEU A 51 17.63 2.37 -1.06
CA LEU A 51 16.29 2.75 -1.51
C LEU A 51 16.24 4.09 -2.26
N ILE A 52 17.36 4.78 -2.43
CA ILE A 52 17.40 6.02 -3.19
C ILE A 52 17.10 5.73 -4.67
N LEU A 53 16.09 6.42 -5.21
CA LEU A 53 15.70 6.29 -6.61
C LEU A 53 16.68 7.06 -7.50
N LYS A 54 17.03 6.47 -8.65
CA LYS A 54 17.90 7.13 -9.65
C LYS A 54 17.25 8.39 -10.21
N GLN A 55 15.94 8.35 -10.42
CA GLN A 55 15.15 9.45 -10.95
C GLN A 55 13.78 9.49 -10.27
N THR A 56 13.26 10.70 -10.12
CA THR A 56 11.86 10.97 -9.80
C THR A 56 11.26 11.85 -10.88
N ASP A 57 9.94 11.84 -10.99
CA ASP A 57 9.23 12.80 -11.81
C ASP A 57 9.46 14.19 -11.22
N ALA A 58 9.61 15.19 -12.09
CA ALA A 58 9.69 16.55 -11.60
C ALA A 58 8.31 16.93 -11.02
N PRO A 59 8.25 17.53 -9.83
CA PRO A 59 7.00 18.10 -9.35
C PRO A 59 6.53 19.20 -10.33
N PRO A 60 5.21 19.49 -10.36
CA PRO A 60 4.69 20.54 -11.23
C PRO A 60 5.36 21.89 -10.93
N ALA A 61 5.70 22.63 -11.99
CA ALA A 61 6.35 23.94 -11.84
C ALA A 61 5.45 24.92 -11.06
N ASP A 62 4.16 24.92 -11.36
CA ASP A 62 3.15 25.55 -10.51
C ASP A 62 2.71 24.57 -9.43
N ARG A 63 3.08 24.87 -8.19
CA ARG A 63 2.78 24.04 -7.02
C ARG A 63 1.33 24.19 -6.56
N HIS A 64 0.58 25.16 -7.10
CA HIS A 64 -0.82 25.45 -6.78
C HIS A 64 -1.15 25.40 -5.27
N LEU A 65 -0.28 25.94 -4.40
CA LEU A 65 -0.38 25.84 -2.91
C LEU A 65 -1.65 26.46 -2.28
N HIS A 66 -2.51 27.05 -3.10
CA HIS A 66 -3.78 27.66 -2.72
C HIS A 66 -4.99 26.83 -3.18
N ALA A 67 -4.78 25.77 -3.96
CA ALA A 67 -5.82 24.89 -4.46
C ALA A 67 -6.32 23.93 -3.36
N GLU A 68 -7.36 23.17 -3.69
CA GLU A 68 -7.79 22.06 -2.85
C GLU A 68 -6.76 20.93 -2.93
N HIS A 69 -6.03 20.73 -1.83
CA HIS A 69 -5.15 19.59 -1.63
C HIS A 69 -5.87 18.52 -0.80
N TYR A 70 -5.38 17.28 -0.84
CA TYR A 70 -5.90 16.18 -0.02
C TYR A 70 -4.91 15.81 1.09
N PRO A 71 -4.77 16.64 2.14
CA PRO A 71 -3.79 16.46 3.21
C PRO A 71 -3.97 15.18 4.04
N ALA A 72 -5.15 14.57 4.00
CA ALA A 72 -5.49 13.36 4.74
C ALA A 72 -6.49 12.51 3.98
N SER A 73 -6.48 11.20 4.25
CA SER A 73 -7.47 10.29 3.68
C SER A 73 -8.88 10.54 4.22
N ASN A 74 -9.86 10.46 3.33
CA ASN A 74 -11.28 10.40 3.68
C ASN A 74 -11.86 8.97 3.61
N GLU A 75 -11.02 7.97 3.32
CA GLU A 75 -11.38 6.54 3.32
C GLU A 75 -11.45 6.01 4.76
N ARG A 76 -12.67 5.77 5.26
CA ARG A 76 -12.88 5.38 6.66
C ARG A 76 -12.87 3.88 6.90
N ARG A 77 -12.93 3.07 5.85
CA ARG A 77 -13.13 1.62 5.93
C ARG A 77 -11.97 0.81 5.34
N LEU A 78 -10.74 1.28 5.58
CA LEU A 78 -9.52 0.56 5.20
C LEU A 78 -9.46 -0.86 5.80
N ASP A 79 -10.14 -1.12 6.92
CA ASP A 79 -10.26 -2.44 7.55
C ASP A 79 -10.71 -3.54 6.57
N LEU A 80 -11.46 -3.16 5.53
CA LEU A 80 -11.89 -4.07 4.45
C LEU A 80 -10.72 -4.64 3.65
N PHE A 81 -9.59 -3.94 3.58
CA PHE A 81 -8.37 -4.43 2.92
C PHE A 81 -7.55 -5.37 3.81
N LYS A 82 -7.74 -5.35 5.14
CA LYS A 82 -6.81 -5.97 6.10
C LYS A 82 -6.51 -7.43 5.76
N SER A 83 -7.54 -8.24 5.54
CA SER A 83 -7.42 -9.68 5.20
C SER A 83 -6.70 -9.99 3.88
N ARG A 84 -6.41 -8.98 3.06
CA ARG A 84 -5.74 -9.10 1.76
C ARG A 84 -4.33 -8.54 1.79
N VAL A 85 -4.04 -7.60 2.69
CA VAL A 85 -2.73 -6.96 2.80
C VAL A 85 -1.89 -7.51 3.95
N GLU A 86 -2.51 -8.04 5.01
CA GLU A 86 -1.81 -8.42 6.24
C GLU A 86 -0.69 -9.43 6.00
N GLY A 87 0.53 -9.07 6.42
CA GLY A 87 1.72 -9.94 6.28
C GLY A 87 2.16 -10.22 4.84
N LEU A 88 1.75 -9.40 3.85
CA LEU A 88 2.23 -9.55 2.48
C LEU A 88 3.76 -9.41 2.37
N GLY A 89 4.39 -8.55 3.16
CA GLY A 89 5.79 -8.16 3.02
C GLY A 89 6.04 -7.49 1.66
N GLY A 90 7.30 -7.52 1.20
CA GLY A 90 7.69 -6.93 -0.08
C GLY A 90 7.70 -5.40 -0.05
N GLY A 91 7.88 -4.80 -1.22
CA GLY A 91 7.80 -3.36 -1.41
C GLY A 91 6.37 -2.84 -1.42
N TYR A 92 6.19 -1.62 -0.91
CA TYR A 92 4.94 -0.87 -0.97
C TYR A 92 5.14 0.41 -1.80
N VAL A 93 4.17 0.73 -2.66
CA VAL A 93 4.08 2.02 -3.35
C VAL A 93 2.66 2.53 -3.22
N GLY A 94 2.48 3.77 -2.75
CA GLY A 94 1.15 4.32 -2.62
C GLY A 94 1.07 5.84 -2.73
N VAL A 95 -0.05 6.31 -3.27
CA VAL A 95 -0.43 7.73 -3.37
C VAL A 95 -1.13 8.22 -2.10
N GLY A 96 -1.21 9.53 -1.90
CA GLY A 96 -1.84 10.13 -0.73
C GLY A 96 -0.97 10.10 0.53
N THR A 97 -1.59 10.15 1.71
CA THR A 97 -0.91 10.43 2.99
C THR A 97 -1.04 9.30 4.02
N ASP A 98 -1.77 9.55 5.12
CA ASP A 98 -1.76 8.79 6.36
C ASP A 98 -2.26 7.34 6.23
N GLN A 99 -3.15 7.09 5.27
CA GLN A 99 -3.66 5.75 5.02
C GLN A 99 -2.57 4.78 4.59
N ASN A 100 -1.52 5.27 3.93
CA ASN A 100 -0.39 4.45 3.55
C ASN A 100 0.33 3.89 4.77
N LEU A 101 0.48 4.67 5.84
CA LEU A 101 1.11 4.21 7.08
C LEU A 101 0.34 3.01 7.67
N THR A 102 -0.99 3.05 7.63
CA THR A 102 -1.84 1.92 8.06
C THR A 102 -1.57 0.67 7.21
N LEU A 103 -1.59 0.82 5.88
CA LEU A 103 -1.44 -0.30 4.95
C LEU A 103 -0.03 -0.90 4.99
N ILE A 104 1.02 -0.06 5.11
CA ILE A 104 2.42 -0.48 5.28
C ILE A 104 2.57 -1.31 6.56
N ALA A 105 2.01 -0.84 7.67
CA ALA A 105 2.10 -1.52 8.96
C ALA A 105 1.39 -2.88 8.94
N TRP A 106 0.19 -2.96 8.36
CA TRP A 106 -0.53 -4.23 8.21
C TRP A 106 0.24 -5.19 7.30
N ALA A 107 0.75 -4.70 6.18
CA ALA A 107 1.48 -5.52 5.23
C ALA A 107 2.81 -6.03 5.75
N LYS A 108 3.38 -5.40 6.79
CA LYS A 108 4.75 -5.63 7.25
C LYS A 108 5.74 -5.49 6.10
N SER A 109 5.57 -4.41 5.32
CA SER A 109 6.39 -4.13 4.12
C SER A 109 7.88 -4.08 4.45
N ASP A 110 8.71 -4.60 3.56
CA ASP A 110 10.17 -4.56 3.70
C ASP A 110 10.69 -3.14 3.43
N TYR A 111 10.10 -2.42 2.47
CA TYR A 111 10.34 -0.99 2.19
C TYR A 111 9.07 -0.32 1.63
N ALA A 112 9.02 1.01 1.63
CA ALA A 112 7.89 1.75 1.08
C ALA A 112 8.26 3.07 0.39
N TYR A 113 7.55 3.38 -0.70
CA TYR A 113 7.54 4.69 -1.35
C TYR A 113 6.16 5.34 -1.21
N LEU A 114 6.11 6.48 -0.53
CA LEU A 114 4.96 7.38 -0.48
C LEU A 114 5.09 8.35 -1.66
N SER A 115 4.50 7.97 -2.79
CA SER A 115 4.70 8.64 -4.08
C SER A 115 3.47 9.46 -4.43
N ASP A 116 3.62 10.77 -4.63
CA ASP A 116 2.49 11.61 -5.04
C ASP A 116 2.94 12.70 -6.04
N PHE A 117 2.00 13.17 -6.86
CA PHE A 117 2.27 14.24 -7.83
C PHE A 117 2.06 15.62 -7.20
N ASP A 118 1.28 15.69 -6.12
CA ASP A 118 1.04 16.93 -5.39
C ASP A 118 2.19 17.18 -4.40
N PRO A 119 2.97 18.26 -4.59
CA PRO A 119 4.11 18.58 -3.73
C PRO A 119 3.71 18.87 -2.27
N VAL A 120 2.45 19.27 -2.02
CA VAL A 120 1.92 19.42 -0.67
C VAL A 120 1.76 18.06 -0.01
N THR A 121 1.22 17.08 -0.73
CA THR A 121 1.07 15.70 -0.26
C THR A 121 2.42 15.07 0.04
N VAL A 122 3.40 15.22 -0.86
CA VAL A 122 4.78 14.75 -0.64
C VAL A 122 5.37 15.40 0.62
N SER A 123 5.23 16.71 0.78
CA SER A 123 5.71 17.43 1.96
C SER A 123 5.04 16.98 3.26
N ILE A 124 3.73 16.71 3.26
CA ILE A 124 3.01 16.15 4.41
C ILE A 124 3.57 14.77 4.77
N ASN A 125 3.85 13.92 3.79
CA ASN A 125 4.49 12.63 4.03
C ASN A 125 5.89 12.81 4.62
N ARG A 126 6.71 13.74 4.12
CA ARG A 126 8.02 14.06 4.72
C ARG A 126 7.89 14.49 6.18
N ILE A 127 6.87 15.29 6.51
CA ILE A 127 6.56 15.68 7.89
C ILE A 127 6.12 14.48 8.74
N HIS A 128 5.26 13.60 8.23
CA HIS A 128 4.87 12.37 8.91
C HIS A 128 6.07 11.50 9.28
N LEU A 129 7.00 11.30 8.33
CA LEU A 129 8.22 10.52 8.57
C LEU A 129 9.09 11.18 9.65
N TYR A 130 9.30 12.50 9.57
CA TYR A 130 10.08 13.19 10.60
C TYR A 130 9.40 13.15 11.99
N PHE A 131 8.07 13.22 12.05
CA PHE A 131 7.37 13.09 13.33
C PHE A 131 7.44 11.68 13.90
N LEU A 132 7.43 10.63 13.07
CA LEU A 132 7.68 9.25 13.51
C LEU A 132 9.11 9.06 14.05
N GLU A 133 10.10 9.70 13.42
CA GLU A 133 11.50 9.72 13.88
C GLU A 133 11.58 10.26 15.32
N LEU A 134 10.96 11.42 15.56
CA LEU A 134 10.98 12.13 16.85
C LEU A 134 10.12 11.47 17.93
N ALA A 135 8.92 10.99 17.58
CA ALA A 135 7.92 10.59 18.56
C ALA A 135 8.07 9.10 18.94
N PRO A 136 8.40 8.76 20.19
CA PRO A 136 8.58 7.37 20.61
C PRO A 136 7.27 6.56 20.66
N ASN A 137 6.11 7.22 20.65
CA ASN A 137 4.79 6.59 20.66
C ASN A 137 3.76 7.47 19.95
N TYR A 138 2.57 6.90 19.67
CA TYR A 138 1.50 7.60 18.97
C TYR A 138 1.02 8.88 19.66
N ALA A 139 0.98 8.92 20.99
CA ALA A 139 0.51 10.10 21.70
C ALA A 139 1.43 11.31 21.46
N GLU A 140 2.75 11.11 21.46
CA GLU A 140 3.71 12.16 21.11
C GLU A 140 3.65 12.53 19.63
N PHE A 141 3.42 11.57 18.73
CA PHE A 141 3.23 11.83 17.30
C PHE A 141 1.99 12.69 17.05
N ALA A 142 0.87 12.35 17.69
CA ALA A 142 -0.38 13.09 17.54
C ALA A 142 -0.27 14.51 18.09
N LYS A 143 0.51 14.74 19.16
CA LYS A 143 0.78 16.10 19.69
C LYS A 143 1.48 17.00 18.66
N LEU A 144 2.39 16.46 17.85
CA LEU A 144 3.08 17.24 16.82
C LEU A 144 2.14 17.73 15.72
N TRP A 145 1.01 17.03 15.51
CA TRP A 145 -0.06 17.44 14.60
C TRP A 145 -1.21 18.22 15.28
N ASP A 146 -1.16 18.43 16.60
CA ASP A 146 -2.19 19.21 17.31
C ASP A 146 -2.02 20.71 17.00
N PRO A 147 -3.05 21.39 16.46
CA PRO A 147 -2.99 22.83 16.19
C PRO A 147 -2.60 23.68 17.40
N LYS A 148 -2.84 23.22 18.64
CA LYS A 148 -2.43 23.90 19.88
C LYS A 148 -0.92 24.01 20.02
N ASN A 149 -0.18 23.05 19.47
CA ASN A 149 1.28 23.01 19.52
C ASN A 149 1.93 23.57 18.25
N LYS A 150 1.16 24.27 17.39
CA LYS A 150 1.63 24.76 16.09
C LYS A 150 2.96 25.54 16.21
N LYS A 151 3.06 26.43 17.21
CA LYS A 151 4.23 27.30 17.37
C LYS A 151 5.49 26.49 17.68
N GLU A 152 5.38 25.55 18.60
CA GLU A 152 6.47 24.67 19.02
C GLU A 152 6.87 23.72 17.88
N THR A 153 5.89 23.13 17.18
CA THR A 153 6.16 22.25 16.03
C THR A 153 6.85 22.99 14.88
N LEU A 154 6.51 24.26 14.63
CA LEU A 154 7.18 25.05 13.58
C LEU A 154 8.68 25.19 13.85
N LEU A 155 9.11 25.36 15.11
CA LEU A 155 10.52 25.40 15.48
C LEU A 155 11.21 24.04 15.24
N VAL A 156 10.50 22.95 15.50
CA VAL A 156 10.98 21.58 15.25
C VAL A 156 11.18 21.33 13.74
N LEU A 157 10.25 21.81 12.91
CA LEU A 157 10.35 21.73 11.46
C LEU A 157 11.46 22.61 10.91
N GLU A 158 11.60 23.85 11.40
CA GLU A 158 12.68 24.77 11.02
C GLU A 158 14.05 24.16 11.28
N LYS A 159 14.25 23.53 12.45
CA LYS A 159 15.50 22.87 12.81
C LYS A 159 15.90 21.76 11.83
N LYS A 160 14.92 21.04 11.26
CA LYS A 160 15.18 19.93 10.32
C LYS A 160 15.29 20.39 8.88
N PHE A 161 14.44 21.31 8.46
CA PHE A 161 14.21 21.61 7.05
C PHE A 161 14.67 23.00 6.61
N SER A 162 15.25 23.83 7.48
CA SER A 162 15.67 25.21 7.12
C SER A 162 16.65 25.29 5.93
N THR A 163 17.46 24.24 5.70
CA THR A 163 18.36 24.16 4.54
C THR A 163 17.77 23.37 3.37
N ASP A 164 16.55 22.88 3.49
CA ASP A 164 15.86 22.15 2.43
C ASP A 164 15.37 23.12 1.35
N PRO A 165 15.58 22.84 0.06
CA PRO A 165 15.09 23.72 -1.01
C PRO A 165 13.56 23.85 -1.00
N GLU A 166 12.83 22.85 -0.49
CA GLU A 166 11.37 22.87 -0.38
C GLU A 166 10.88 23.37 0.99
N TYR A 167 11.73 23.98 1.82
CA TYR A 167 11.38 24.39 3.19
C TYR A 167 10.08 25.20 3.28
N GLN A 168 9.90 26.17 2.37
CA GLN A 168 8.68 27.00 2.35
C GLN A 168 7.43 26.19 1.98
N VAL A 169 7.57 25.21 1.08
CA VAL A 169 6.47 24.28 0.73
C VAL A 169 6.16 23.38 1.91
N ILE A 170 7.17 22.87 2.63
CA ILE A 170 7.00 22.06 3.84
C ILE A 170 6.23 22.83 4.92
N LEU A 171 6.66 24.06 5.24
CA LEU A 171 5.96 24.91 6.20
C LEU A 171 4.50 25.13 5.78
N LYS A 172 4.26 25.43 4.49
CA LYS A 172 2.91 25.66 4.00
C LYS A 172 2.04 24.40 4.08
N SER A 173 2.63 23.26 3.78
CA SER A 173 1.98 21.95 3.81
C SER A 173 1.58 21.56 5.23
N TYR A 174 2.44 21.85 6.22
CA TYR A 174 2.07 21.70 7.63
C TYR A 174 0.85 22.55 7.99
N GLU A 175 0.80 23.82 7.57
CA GLU A 175 -0.38 24.66 7.83
C GLU A 175 -1.65 24.14 7.15
N ILE A 176 -1.55 23.64 5.91
CA ILE A 176 -2.68 23.05 5.18
C ILE A 176 -3.18 21.80 5.92
N ALA A 177 -2.27 20.95 6.41
CA ALA A 177 -2.60 19.75 7.16
C ALA A 177 -3.29 20.00 8.51
N LEU A 178 -3.14 21.21 9.09
CA LEU A 178 -3.86 21.60 10.31
C LEU A 178 -5.29 22.14 10.07
N ARG A 179 -5.69 22.36 8.80
CA ARG A 179 -7.03 22.86 8.47
C ARG A 179 -8.09 21.76 8.65
N LYS A 180 -9.37 22.17 8.63
CA LYS A 180 -10.50 21.24 8.57
C LYS A 180 -10.35 20.32 7.36
N GLY A 181 -10.56 19.02 7.56
CA GLY A 181 -10.31 17.97 6.56
C GLY A 181 -8.85 17.51 6.48
N GLY A 182 -7.94 18.13 7.25
CA GLY A 182 -6.52 17.79 7.31
C GLY A 182 -6.15 16.69 8.30
N VAL A 183 -4.84 16.46 8.40
CA VAL A 183 -4.22 15.43 9.25
C VAL A 183 -4.70 15.54 10.69
N ALA A 184 -4.75 16.75 11.26
CA ALA A 184 -5.18 16.94 12.65
C ALA A 184 -6.61 16.40 12.90
N GLN A 185 -7.54 16.68 11.98
CA GLN A 185 -8.90 16.14 12.06
C GLN A 185 -8.91 14.63 11.84
N ARG A 186 -8.14 14.13 10.86
CA ARG A 186 -8.04 12.70 10.55
C ARG A 186 -7.56 11.89 11.74
N LEU A 187 -6.49 12.32 12.41
CA LEU A 187 -5.98 11.66 13.62
C LEU A 187 -7.02 11.68 14.76
N GLY A 188 -7.79 12.76 14.90
CA GLY A 188 -8.91 12.84 15.84
C GLY A 188 -10.10 11.93 15.48
N ASP A 189 -10.25 11.56 14.22
CA ASP A 189 -11.30 10.64 13.74
C ASP A 189 -10.92 9.16 13.89
N LEU A 190 -9.64 8.81 13.82
CA LEU A 190 -9.16 7.41 13.93
C LEU A 190 -9.68 6.67 15.18
N PRO A 191 -9.60 7.23 16.42
CA PRO A 191 -10.18 6.57 17.59
C PRO A 191 -11.70 6.39 17.50
N LYS A 192 -12.42 7.31 16.85
CA LYS A 192 -13.87 7.22 16.66
C LYS A 192 -14.21 6.09 15.69
N ILE A 193 -13.44 5.96 14.61
CA ILE A 193 -13.58 4.88 13.62
C ILE A 193 -13.35 3.53 14.30
N SER A 194 -12.23 3.36 15.02
CA SER A 194 -11.93 2.10 15.70
C SER A 194 -12.90 1.74 16.83
N LYS A 195 -13.54 2.74 17.46
CA LYS A 195 -14.60 2.49 18.44
C LYS A 195 -15.85 1.87 17.79
N VAL A 196 -16.20 2.31 16.58
CA VAL A 196 -17.37 1.80 15.83
C VAL A 196 -17.02 0.50 15.09
N TYR A 197 -15.79 0.40 14.59
CA TYR A 197 -15.27 -0.74 13.84
C TYR A 197 -14.03 -1.30 14.55
N PRO A 198 -14.19 -2.18 15.57
CA PRO A 198 -13.06 -2.70 16.34
C PRO A 198 -12.03 -3.48 15.53
N ALA A 199 -12.40 -3.98 14.34
CA ALA A 199 -11.48 -4.60 13.39
C ALA A 199 -10.51 -3.60 12.73
N PHE A 200 -10.83 -2.30 12.75
CA PHE A 200 -9.93 -1.23 12.33
C PHE A 200 -8.90 -1.01 13.44
N THR A 201 -7.79 -1.75 13.37
CA THR A 201 -6.57 -1.48 14.15
C THR A 201 -5.57 -0.76 13.26
N SER A 202 -4.86 0.23 13.75
CA SER A 202 -3.80 0.93 13.00
C SER A 202 -2.80 1.54 13.99
N PHE A 203 -1.82 2.28 13.50
CA PHE A 203 -0.75 2.90 14.28
C PHE A 203 -1.24 3.83 15.41
N HIS A 204 -2.52 4.23 15.42
CA HIS A 204 -3.10 5.02 16.52
C HIS A 204 -3.56 4.19 17.72
N ASN A 205 -3.86 2.90 17.54
CA ASN A 205 -4.41 2.03 18.58
C ASN A 205 -3.74 0.66 18.68
N ASP A 206 -2.75 0.36 17.84
CA ASP A 206 -1.88 -0.80 17.96
C ASP A 206 -0.42 -0.33 18.08
N THR A 207 0.16 -0.52 19.28
CA THR A 207 1.54 -0.15 19.58
C THR A 207 2.53 -0.87 18.67
N LYS A 208 2.26 -2.11 18.26
CA LYS A 208 3.17 -2.87 17.38
C LYS A 208 3.20 -2.29 15.97
N ASP A 209 2.06 -1.79 15.48
CA ASP A 209 2.01 -1.13 14.18
C ASP A 209 2.73 0.22 14.23
N TYR A 210 2.58 0.99 15.30
CA TYR A 210 3.34 2.24 15.50
C TYR A 210 4.85 1.99 15.59
N GLU A 211 5.29 1.06 16.44
CA GLU A 211 6.70 0.69 16.60
C GLU A 211 7.31 0.17 15.29
N PHE A 212 6.57 -0.65 14.54
CA PHE A 212 6.99 -1.13 13.23
C PHE A 212 7.26 0.03 12.27
N LEU A 213 6.32 0.97 12.13
CA LEU A 213 6.48 2.14 11.26
C LEU A 213 7.64 3.03 11.71
N ARG A 214 7.74 3.30 13.02
CA ARG A 214 8.83 4.09 13.57
C ARG A 214 10.19 3.45 13.27
N ASN A 215 10.32 2.13 13.44
CA ASN A 215 11.57 1.44 13.13
C ASN A 215 11.89 1.49 11.63
N MET A 216 10.89 1.32 10.76
CA MET A 216 11.10 1.52 9.32
C MET A 216 11.61 2.93 9.00
N VAL A 217 11.07 3.97 9.66
CA VAL A 217 11.53 5.35 9.47
C VAL A 217 12.97 5.54 9.98
N LEU A 218 13.29 5.06 11.17
CA LEU A 218 14.65 5.15 11.74
C LEU A 218 15.69 4.42 10.89
N GLU A 219 15.30 3.32 10.25
CA GLU A 219 16.13 2.55 9.34
C GLU A 219 16.12 3.11 7.90
N GLY A 220 15.39 4.20 7.64
CA GLY A 220 15.28 4.83 6.32
C GLY A 220 14.56 3.98 5.26
N ARG A 221 13.67 3.07 5.68
CA ARG A 221 12.93 2.15 4.81
C ARG A 221 11.62 2.70 4.26
N ILE A 222 11.28 3.95 4.54
CA ILE A 222 10.13 4.66 3.97
C ILE A 222 10.59 6.00 3.40
N LEU A 223 10.35 6.23 2.11
CA LEU A 223 10.70 7.47 1.44
C LEU A 223 9.45 8.15 0.88
N ALA A 224 9.33 9.46 1.10
CA ALA A 224 8.37 10.30 0.40
C ALA A 224 9.03 10.87 -0.86
N VAL A 225 8.43 10.62 -2.03
CA VAL A 225 9.02 10.94 -3.33
C VAL A 225 8.00 11.62 -4.23
N ASP A 226 8.45 12.58 -5.03
CA ASP A 226 7.65 13.11 -6.13
C ASP A 226 7.42 12.00 -7.15
N GLY A 227 6.17 11.76 -7.54
CA GLY A 227 5.86 10.76 -8.55
C GLY A 227 4.46 10.87 -9.11
N ASN A 228 4.38 10.89 -10.44
CA ASN A 228 3.13 11.01 -11.16
C ASN A 228 2.75 9.64 -11.73
N LEU A 229 1.54 9.15 -11.47
CA LEU A 229 1.04 7.90 -12.08
C LEU A 229 1.05 7.95 -13.62
N LEU A 230 0.99 9.15 -14.21
CA LEU A 230 1.09 9.41 -15.64
C LEU A 230 2.53 9.72 -16.12
N GLY A 231 3.45 9.94 -15.18
CA GLY A 231 4.85 10.23 -15.48
C GLY A 231 5.60 9.01 -16.03
N ASP A 232 6.90 9.15 -16.25
CA ASP A 232 7.73 8.13 -16.89
C ASP A 232 9.01 7.80 -16.10
N LYS A 233 9.20 8.40 -14.91
CA LYS A 233 10.43 8.22 -14.12
C LYS A 233 10.23 7.47 -12.82
N THR A 234 9.32 7.92 -11.95
CA THR A 234 9.31 7.46 -10.54
C THR A 234 8.94 5.99 -10.42
N LEU A 235 7.80 5.58 -10.98
CA LEU A 235 7.34 4.19 -10.90
C LEU A 235 8.30 3.23 -11.63
N HIS A 236 8.92 3.67 -12.72
CA HIS A 236 9.98 2.92 -13.39
C HIS A 236 11.21 2.75 -12.49
N SER A 237 11.69 3.83 -11.86
CA SER A 237 12.82 3.77 -10.92
C SER A 237 12.52 2.91 -9.69
N VAL A 238 11.29 2.94 -9.19
CA VAL A 238 10.85 2.03 -8.11
C VAL A 238 10.89 0.57 -8.58
N SER A 239 10.43 0.28 -9.80
CA SER A 239 10.49 -1.08 -10.36
C SER A 239 11.93 -1.55 -10.55
N GLU A 240 12.82 -0.70 -11.07
CA GLU A 240 14.25 -1.00 -11.17
C GLU A 240 14.84 -1.29 -9.79
N LYS A 241 14.52 -0.45 -8.81
CA LYS A 241 15.05 -0.63 -7.46
C LYS A 241 14.57 -1.94 -6.82
N ALA A 242 13.29 -2.25 -6.98
CA ALA A 242 12.72 -3.51 -6.52
C ALA A 242 13.44 -4.73 -7.12
N LYS A 243 13.82 -4.66 -8.41
CA LYS A 243 14.63 -5.69 -9.09
C LYS A 243 16.04 -5.77 -8.53
N GLU A 244 16.71 -4.63 -8.33
CA GLU A 244 18.06 -4.55 -7.76
C GLU A 244 18.13 -5.19 -6.36
N LEU A 245 17.11 -4.95 -5.54
CA LEU A 245 16.98 -5.53 -4.20
C LEU A 245 16.58 -7.01 -4.20
N GLY A 246 16.00 -7.51 -5.29
CA GLY A 246 15.35 -8.82 -5.34
C GLY A 246 14.11 -8.91 -4.44
N ILE A 247 13.47 -7.77 -4.15
CA ILE A 247 12.28 -7.67 -3.29
C ILE A 247 11.14 -7.09 -4.15
N PRO A 248 10.10 -7.87 -4.48
CA PRO A 248 9.03 -7.42 -5.36
C PRO A 248 8.11 -6.40 -4.67
N VAL A 249 7.57 -5.46 -5.45
CA VAL A 249 6.50 -4.55 -5.01
C VAL A 249 5.22 -5.37 -4.88
N ARG A 250 4.76 -5.60 -3.66
CA ARG A 250 3.57 -6.42 -3.37
C ARG A 250 2.29 -5.61 -3.21
N ILE A 251 2.40 -4.32 -2.90
CA ILE A 251 1.22 -3.45 -2.84
C ILE A 251 1.47 -2.22 -3.69
N LEU A 252 0.61 -2.02 -4.68
CA LEU A 252 0.40 -0.75 -5.37
C LEU A 252 -0.94 -0.17 -4.89
N TYR A 253 -0.89 0.88 -4.07
CA TYR A 253 -2.08 1.59 -3.59
C TYR A 253 -2.31 2.87 -4.39
N THR A 254 -3.47 2.99 -5.03
CA THR A 254 -3.78 4.10 -5.94
C THR A 254 -4.91 4.99 -5.46
N SER A 255 -5.48 4.73 -4.28
CA SER A 255 -6.70 5.41 -3.81
C SER A 255 -7.77 5.34 -4.91
N ASN A 256 -8.46 6.44 -5.20
CA ASN A 256 -9.34 6.60 -6.36
C ASN A 256 -8.69 7.38 -7.52
N ALA A 257 -7.37 7.59 -7.51
CA ALA A 257 -6.67 8.41 -8.50
C ALA A 257 -6.84 7.89 -9.94
N GLU A 258 -7.03 6.58 -10.11
CA GLU A 258 -7.28 5.97 -11.41
C GLU A 258 -8.63 6.41 -12.04
N GLU A 259 -9.59 6.93 -11.27
CA GLU A 259 -10.91 7.34 -11.77
C GLU A 259 -10.90 8.58 -12.66
N TYR A 260 -9.81 9.36 -12.62
CA TYR A 260 -9.65 10.59 -13.38
C TYR A 260 -9.19 10.33 -14.82
N PHE A 261 -8.89 9.07 -15.17
CA PHE A 261 -8.30 8.72 -16.46
C PHE A 261 -8.99 7.53 -17.12
N ARG A 262 -9.03 7.55 -18.45
CA ARG A 262 -8.95 6.31 -19.23
C ARG A 262 -7.47 6.02 -19.33
N TYR A 263 -7.00 4.86 -18.85
CA TYR A 263 -5.56 4.60 -18.65
C TYR A 263 -4.77 4.98 -19.92
N PRO A 264 -3.98 6.07 -19.90
CA PRO A 264 -3.14 6.43 -21.03
C PRO A 264 -1.90 5.54 -21.07
N ASP A 265 -1.17 5.56 -22.19
CA ASP A 265 -0.04 4.66 -22.41
C ASP A 265 1.08 4.80 -21.37
N GLY A 266 1.38 6.02 -20.91
CA GLY A 266 2.36 6.24 -19.83
C GLY A 266 1.97 5.55 -18.52
N MET A 267 0.71 5.71 -18.11
CA MET A 267 0.18 5.04 -16.92
C MET A 267 0.15 3.51 -17.06
N LYS A 268 -0.24 3.00 -18.24
CA LYS A 268 -0.18 1.56 -18.54
C LYS A 268 1.25 1.05 -18.44
N SER A 269 2.22 1.76 -19.03
CA SER A 269 3.64 1.42 -18.99
C SER A 269 4.14 1.28 -17.55
N ASN A 270 3.84 2.27 -16.70
CA ASN A 270 4.21 2.24 -15.28
C ASN A 270 3.73 0.97 -14.58
N PHE A 271 2.46 0.59 -14.78
CA PHE A 271 1.87 -0.56 -14.12
C PHE A 271 2.34 -1.90 -14.72
N LEU A 272 2.46 -1.98 -16.05
CA LEU A 272 2.96 -3.17 -16.75
C LEU A 272 4.40 -3.48 -16.38
N ASN A 273 5.23 -2.45 -16.21
CA ASN A 273 6.65 -2.59 -15.91
C ASN A 273 6.95 -2.78 -14.42
N LEU A 274 5.97 -2.64 -13.52
CA LEU A 274 6.18 -2.80 -12.09
C LEU A 274 6.67 -4.22 -11.77
N TYR A 275 7.80 -4.31 -11.06
CA TYR A 275 8.37 -5.57 -10.61
C TYR A 275 7.60 -6.10 -9.40
N GLY A 276 6.66 -7.01 -9.67
CA GLY A 276 5.89 -7.73 -8.66
C GLY A 276 6.09 -9.24 -8.77
N ASP A 277 5.41 -9.97 -7.90
CA ASP A 277 5.32 -11.42 -7.88
C ASP A 277 3.84 -11.88 -7.82
N SER A 278 3.62 -13.18 -7.72
CA SER A 278 2.27 -13.76 -7.61
C SER A 278 1.46 -13.31 -6.38
N ARG A 279 2.11 -12.67 -5.40
CA ARG A 279 1.46 -12.09 -4.21
C ARG A 279 1.18 -10.60 -4.38
N SER A 280 1.66 -9.98 -5.45
CA SER A 280 1.45 -8.56 -5.70
C SER A 280 0.00 -8.25 -6.02
N ILE A 281 -0.52 -7.19 -5.39
CA ILE A 281 -1.89 -6.72 -5.55
C ILE A 281 -1.92 -5.21 -5.80
N VAL A 282 -2.93 -4.79 -6.53
CA VAL A 282 -3.36 -3.39 -6.62
C VAL A 282 -4.51 -3.20 -5.64
N VAL A 283 -4.40 -2.16 -4.81
CA VAL A 283 -5.36 -1.79 -3.78
C VAL A 283 -5.91 -0.41 -4.13
N ARG A 284 -7.23 -0.31 -4.29
CA ARG A 284 -7.84 0.93 -4.79
C ARG A 284 -9.26 1.13 -4.27
N THR A 285 -9.73 2.36 -4.35
CA THR A 285 -11.12 2.74 -4.10
C THR A 285 -11.73 3.38 -5.35
N LEU A 286 -13.05 3.33 -5.46
CA LEU A 286 -13.78 4.01 -6.52
C LEU A 286 -14.99 4.73 -5.94
N THR A 287 -15.17 5.98 -6.31
CA THR A 287 -16.42 6.73 -6.09
C THR A 287 -17.43 6.45 -7.19
N LYS A 288 -16.97 6.35 -8.45
CA LYS A 288 -17.77 6.02 -9.62
C LYS A 288 -18.14 4.54 -9.56
N GLY A 289 -19.44 4.28 -9.52
CA GLY A 289 -19.99 2.93 -9.38
C GLY A 289 -20.22 2.51 -7.93
N ALA A 290 -19.74 3.24 -6.91
CA ALA A 290 -19.98 2.88 -5.51
C ALA A 290 -21.48 2.85 -5.17
N LYS A 291 -22.27 3.79 -5.69
CA LYS A 291 -23.74 3.78 -5.50
C LYS A 291 -24.45 2.61 -6.20
N ILE A 292 -23.83 2.03 -7.24
CA ILE A 292 -24.39 0.91 -8.01
C ILE A 292 -23.94 -0.43 -7.39
N TYR A 293 -22.70 -0.52 -6.96
CA TYR A 293 -22.04 -1.74 -6.51
C TYR A 293 -21.96 -1.87 -4.98
N GLY A 294 -22.46 -0.86 -4.27
CA GLY A 294 -22.46 -0.75 -2.82
C GLY A 294 -21.22 -0.03 -2.29
N PHE A 295 -21.36 0.57 -1.12
CA PHE A 295 -20.29 1.17 -0.32
C PHE A 295 -20.51 0.75 1.15
N PRO A 296 -19.47 0.68 1.96
CA PRO A 296 -19.59 0.20 3.32
C PRO A 296 -20.27 1.24 4.22
N ASP A 297 -20.88 0.77 5.31
CA ASP A 297 -21.36 1.69 6.35
C ASP A 297 -20.17 2.39 7.03
N GLY A 298 -20.39 3.61 7.52
CA GLY A 298 -19.36 4.41 8.22
C GLY A 298 -18.46 5.26 7.34
N GLU A 299 -18.72 5.30 6.02
CA GLU A 299 -18.04 6.22 5.12
C GLU A 299 -18.19 7.69 5.53
N MET A 300 -17.21 8.52 5.15
CA MET A 300 -17.21 9.93 5.53
C MET A 300 -18.34 10.71 4.82
N PHE A 301 -18.56 10.42 3.54
CA PHE A 301 -19.52 11.13 2.68
C PHE A 301 -20.44 10.14 1.93
N PRO A 302 -21.28 9.37 2.64
CA PRO A 302 -22.06 8.29 2.03
C PRO A 302 -23.09 8.76 1.00
N LYS A 303 -23.50 10.03 1.04
CA LYS A 303 -24.49 10.60 0.11
C LYS A 303 -23.82 11.27 -1.08
N GLU A 304 -22.75 12.01 -0.84
CA GLU A 304 -22.07 12.85 -1.83
C GLU A 304 -21.06 12.01 -2.62
N PHE A 305 -20.09 11.40 -1.92
CA PHE A 305 -18.92 10.74 -2.50
C PHE A 305 -18.59 9.43 -1.76
N PRO A 306 -19.46 8.40 -1.80
CA PRO A 306 -19.16 7.11 -1.17
C PRO A 306 -18.05 6.37 -1.91
N PHE A 307 -17.26 5.58 -1.18
CA PHE A 307 -16.20 4.74 -1.76
C PHE A 307 -16.60 3.25 -1.81
N HIS A 308 -16.27 2.60 -2.93
CA HIS A 308 -16.20 1.15 -3.05
C HIS A 308 -14.75 0.70 -3.03
N TYR A 309 -14.43 -0.26 -2.16
CA TYR A 309 -13.08 -0.76 -1.94
C TYR A 309 -12.84 -1.99 -2.81
N ASN A 310 -11.69 -2.12 -3.45
CA ASN A 310 -11.37 -3.33 -4.21
C ASN A 310 -9.88 -3.65 -4.29
N VAL A 311 -9.62 -4.94 -4.47
CA VAL A 311 -8.29 -5.48 -4.71
C VAL A 311 -8.25 -6.32 -5.98
N GLN A 312 -7.09 -6.35 -6.63
CA GLN A 312 -6.86 -7.11 -7.85
C GLN A 312 -5.41 -7.60 -7.85
N SER A 313 -5.15 -8.86 -8.18
CA SER A 313 -3.75 -9.31 -8.36
C SER A 313 -3.09 -8.51 -9.47
N LEU A 314 -1.82 -8.14 -9.30
CA LEU A 314 -1.07 -7.36 -10.28
C LEU A 314 -1.02 -8.07 -11.63
N ASP A 315 -0.84 -9.40 -11.67
CA ASP A 315 -0.82 -10.18 -12.91
C ASP A 315 -2.15 -10.08 -13.67
N ASN A 316 -3.29 -10.28 -12.98
CA ASN A 316 -4.61 -10.06 -13.57
C ASN A 316 -4.73 -8.63 -14.11
N PHE A 317 -4.33 -7.62 -13.33
CA PHE A 317 -4.40 -6.23 -13.76
C PHE A 317 -3.57 -5.96 -15.03
N LYS A 318 -2.36 -6.52 -15.12
CA LYS A 318 -1.52 -6.41 -16.34
C LYS A 318 -2.24 -6.98 -17.56
N VAL A 319 -2.96 -8.10 -17.43
CA VAL A 319 -3.76 -8.65 -18.54
C VAL A 319 -4.87 -7.68 -18.98
N TRP A 320 -5.56 -7.02 -18.03
CA TRP A 320 -6.54 -5.98 -18.34
C TRP A 320 -5.94 -4.80 -19.11
N LEU A 321 -4.75 -4.33 -18.71
CA LEU A 321 -4.07 -3.21 -19.36
C LEU A 321 -3.58 -3.55 -20.77
N THR A 322 -3.19 -4.80 -21.03
CA THR A 322 -2.73 -5.25 -22.34
C THR A 322 -3.87 -5.56 -23.31
N LYS A 323 -4.96 -6.20 -22.85
CA LYS A 323 -6.00 -6.72 -23.76
C LYS A 323 -7.06 -5.69 -24.15
N LEU A 324 -7.24 -4.60 -23.40
CA LEU A 324 -8.30 -3.62 -23.65
C LEU A 324 -7.75 -2.23 -23.93
N ASN A 325 -8.30 -1.59 -24.96
CA ASN A 325 -8.08 -0.18 -25.25
C ASN A 325 -9.36 0.46 -25.84
N PRO A 326 -10.00 1.43 -25.17
CA PRO A 326 -9.64 1.99 -23.86
C PRO A 326 -9.95 1.03 -22.70
N VAL A 327 -9.20 1.17 -21.60
CA VAL A 327 -9.48 0.55 -20.30
C VAL A 327 -9.60 1.67 -19.25
N TYR A 328 -10.42 1.46 -18.22
CA TYR A 328 -10.65 2.40 -17.12
C TYR A 328 -11.25 1.66 -15.91
N THR A 329 -11.14 2.22 -14.71
CA THR A 329 -11.49 1.56 -13.44
C THR A 329 -12.91 1.01 -13.40
N THR A 330 -13.92 1.77 -13.85
CA THR A 330 -15.32 1.32 -13.81
C THR A 330 -15.62 0.21 -14.81
N LEU A 331 -14.81 0.05 -15.87
CA LEU A 331 -14.89 -1.11 -16.77
C LEU A 331 -14.38 -2.37 -16.06
N ILE A 332 -13.26 -2.26 -15.34
CA ILE A 332 -12.69 -3.35 -14.53
C ILE A 332 -13.67 -3.75 -13.41
N LEU A 333 -14.25 -2.78 -12.71
CA LEU A 333 -15.17 -3.01 -11.59
C LEU A 333 -16.48 -3.70 -12.00
N LYS A 334 -16.88 -3.64 -13.28
CA LYS A 334 -18.01 -4.43 -13.80
C LYS A 334 -17.76 -5.93 -13.71
N ALA A 335 -16.51 -6.37 -13.79
CA ALA A 335 -16.09 -7.76 -13.73
C ALA A 335 -15.73 -8.23 -12.31
N ARG A 336 -16.15 -7.50 -11.29
CA ARG A 336 -15.84 -7.80 -9.89
C ARG A 336 -16.55 -9.06 -9.39
N THR A 337 -15.90 -9.73 -8.45
CA THR A 337 -16.50 -10.70 -7.54
C THR A 337 -16.88 -9.96 -6.25
N PRO A 338 -18.18 -9.82 -5.91
CA PRO A 338 -18.61 -9.12 -4.70
C PRO A 338 -18.10 -9.84 -3.44
N GLY A 339 -17.57 -9.08 -2.48
CA GLY A 339 -17.24 -9.56 -1.15
C GLY A 339 -18.27 -9.09 -0.11
N VAL A 340 -17.77 -8.62 1.04
CA VAL A 340 -18.61 -7.89 2.00
C VAL A 340 -19.12 -6.57 1.41
N LYS A 341 -20.16 -5.98 2.01
CA LYS A 341 -20.78 -4.74 1.52
C LYS A 341 -19.73 -3.65 1.26
N GLY A 342 -19.70 -3.17 0.01
CA GLY A 342 -18.77 -2.12 -0.41
C GLY A 342 -17.33 -2.56 -0.65
N PHE A 343 -17.06 -3.86 -0.69
CA PHE A 343 -15.77 -4.45 -1.02
C PHE A 343 -15.89 -5.49 -2.14
N SER A 344 -14.90 -5.56 -3.03
CA SER A 344 -14.82 -6.61 -4.05
C SER A 344 -13.39 -7.02 -4.39
N THR A 345 -13.26 -8.21 -5.00
CA THR A 345 -12.04 -8.63 -5.69
C THR A 345 -12.26 -8.63 -7.19
N ILE A 346 -11.20 -8.46 -7.97
CA ILE A 346 -11.22 -8.63 -9.43
C ILE A 346 -10.40 -9.88 -9.79
N GLU A 347 -11.10 -10.94 -10.17
CA GLU A 347 -10.50 -12.23 -10.57
C GLU A 347 -10.77 -12.55 -12.04
N ALA A 348 -11.87 -12.04 -12.59
CA ALA A 348 -12.21 -12.21 -13.99
C ALA A 348 -11.15 -11.57 -14.89
N LEU A 349 -10.89 -12.23 -16.02
CA LEU A 349 -10.11 -11.68 -17.12
C LEU A 349 -11.01 -10.81 -18.01
N PRO A 350 -10.44 -9.85 -18.76
CA PRO A 350 -11.21 -9.10 -19.73
C PRO A 350 -11.76 -10.07 -20.79
N THR A 351 -13.09 -10.09 -20.95
CA THR A 351 -13.72 -10.71 -22.12
C THR A 351 -13.37 -9.87 -23.34
N GLU A 352 -12.94 -10.50 -24.44
CA GLU A 352 -12.72 -9.79 -25.71
C GLU A 352 -14.04 -9.15 -26.15
N THR A 353 -14.25 -7.87 -25.82
CA THR A 353 -15.30 -7.09 -26.43
C THR A 353 -14.79 -6.70 -27.80
N SER A 354 -15.48 -7.20 -28.84
CA SER A 354 -15.32 -6.89 -30.26
C SER A 354 -14.68 -5.52 -30.50
N LYS A 355 -13.64 -5.49 -31.33
CA LYS A 355 -13.03 -4.28 -31.90
C LYS A 355 -14.11 -3.22 -32.18
N PRO A 356 -13.86 -1.92 -31.95
CA PRO A 356 -14.78 -0.90 -32.39
C PRO A 356 -15.02 -1.10 -33.89
N ASN A 357 -16.27 -1.40 -34.29
CA ASN A 357 -16.62 -1.40 -35.70
C ASN A 357 -16.22 -0.02 -36.27
N GLU A 358 -15.38 -0.04 -37.31
CA GLU A 358 -14.93 1.15 -38.07
C GLU A 358 -16.09 2.01 -38.61
N ALA A 359 -17.34 1.55 -38.46
CA ALA A 359 -18.56 2.26 -38.82
C ALA A 359 -18.87 3.54 -38.00
N THR A 360 -18.18 3.81 -36.88
CA THR A 360 -18.43 5.06 -36.09
C THR A 360 -17.46 6.20 -36.39
N ALA A 361 -16.42 5.99 -37.22
CA ALA A 361 -15.55 7.08 -37.67
C ALA A 361 -16.17 7.95 -38.79
N ALA A 362 -17.26 7.49 -39.42
CA ALA A 362 -17.92 8.21 -40.52
C ALA A 362 -19.03 9.18 -40.08
N ALA A 363 -19.45 9.19 -38.80
CA ALA A 363 -20.62 9.95 -38.36
C ALA A 363 -20.33 11.36 -37.76
N ASN A 364 -19.05 11.77 -37.65
CA ASN A 364 -18.66 13.04 -37.03
C ASN A 364 -18.00 14.05 -37.99
N GLN A 365 -18.29 13.97 -39.29
CA GLN A 365 -18.05 15.09 -40.20
C GLN A 365 -19.34 15.90 -40.38
N LYS A 366 -19.56 16.89 -39.50
CA LYS A 366 -20.49 17.99 -39.80
C LYS A 366 -19.78 18.98 -40.73
N PRO A 367 -20.46 19.51 -41.76
CA PRO A 367 -19.86 20.42 -42.72
C PRO A 367 -19.58 21.78 -42.09
N ALA A 368 -18.42 22.35 -42.42
CA ALA A 368 -18.09 23.73 -42.14
C ALA A 368 -19.09 24.65 -42.86
N ASN A 369 -19.85 25.43 -42.09
CA ASN A 369 -20.68 26.50 -42.65
C ASN A 369 -19.77 27.64 -43.14
N LYS A 370 -19.82 27.88 -44.45
CA LYS A 370 -19.48 29.17 -45.06
C LYS A 370 -20.65 30.13 -44.84
N GLN A 371 -20.41 31.22 -44.13
CA GLN A 371 -20.61 32.61 -44.55
C GLN A 371 -20.39 33.54 -43.36
#